data_AF-A0A7J3Z767-F1
#
_entry.id   AF-A0A7J3Z767-F1
#
_cell.length_a   1.000
_cell.length_b   1.000
_cell.length_c   1.000
_cell.angle_alpha   90.00
_cell.angle_beta   90.00
_cell.angle_gamma   90.00
#
_symmetry.space_group_name_H-M   'P 1'
#
loop_
_entity.id
_entity.type
_entity.pdbx_description
1 polymer ?
#
loop_
_entity_poly.entity_id
_entity_poly.type
_entity_poly.pdbx_seq_one_letter_code
_entity_poly.pdbx_strand_id
1 'polypeptide(L)'
;MKNKLLVFSLFLIFILVFSQTRTPIAHVIEHDPPSVFNFGPGGITTFYYRESGKRRVGILYNLQELRGFDPQSHVLMLLSPDRRVENVNYLIEWVDSGGVAVICDELNYSIDVLKVLGIEYSSDVSGIAVARCALGNETIDILIDVAKKLKAVNSDAKPLCFYGIEPIAYNVSLGRGYAIIVGDSSLVINEILSQPTIAKNNTKFVELLINDRNMLIYEGSRLYTPIYAQVIAQYIDVVLNGLTRVLRWVISERGAVGSLGVALGVTAMLMMYIVLRFGVQANPKKYLQLQSAIRNTAESTREKLLIGVSAWEKLEIGMKKE
;
A
#
# COMPACT_ATOMS: atom_id res chain seq x y z
N MET A 1 -29.30 -47.56 7.97
CA MET A 1 -29.33 -46.20 7.36
C MET A 1 -29.04 -45.09 8.36
N LYS A 2 -29.72 -45.03 9.53
CA LYS A 2 -29.54 -43.96 10.53
C LYS A 2 -28.09 -43.73 10.97
N ASN A 3 -27.31 -44.79 11.24
CA ASN A 3 -25.90 -44.65 11.65
C ASN A 3 -24.99 -44.08 10.55
N LYS A 4 -25.28 -44.37 9.26
CA LYS A 4 -24.49 -43.83 8.14
C LYS A 4 -24.74 -42.32 7.96
N LEU A 5 -25.97 -41.88 8.17
CA LEU A 5 -26.34 -40.46 8.11
C LEU A 5 -25.71 -39.67 9.27
N LEU A 6 -25.73 -40.23 10.49
CA LEU A 6 -25.11 -39.62 11.66
C LEU A 6 -23.58 -39.46 11.48
N VAL A 7 -22.91 -40.49 10.99
CA VAL A 7 -21.45 -40.46 10.74
C VAL A 7 -21.11 -39.42 9.67
N PHE A 8 -21.91 -39.32 8.61
CA PHE A 8 -21.70 -38.33 7.56
C PHE A 8 -21.94 -36.89 8.05
N SER A 9 -22.98 -36.66 8.86
CA SER A 9 -23.24 -35.35 9.48
C SER A 9 -22.13 -34.95 10.46
N LEU A 10 -21.63 -35.88 11.27
CA LEU A 10 -20.50 -35.64 12.18
C LEU A 10 -19.21 -35.36 11.40
N PHE A 11 -19.00 -36.02 10.26
CA PHE A 11 -17.86 -35.75 9.38
C PHE A 11 -17.95 -34.37 8.72
N LEU A 12 -19.14 -33.94 8.29
CA LEU A 12 -19.37 -32.59 7.77
C LEU A 12 -19.19 -31.50 8.84
N ILE A 13 -19.69 -31.73 10.05
CA ILE A 13 -19.45 -30.84 11.20
C ILE A 13 -17.96 -30.81 11.53
N PHE A 14 -17.28 -31.95 11.49
CA PHE A 14 -15.84 -32.02 11.70
C PHE A 14 -15.09 -31.22 10.63
N ILE A 15 -15.44 -31.34 9.35
CA ILE A 15 -14.86 -30.52 8.26
C ILE A 15 -15.14 -29.03 8.48
N LEU A 16 -16.36 -28.66 8.89
CA LEU A 16 -16.72 -27.27 9.18
C LEU A 16 -15.94 -26.70 10.36
N VAL A 17 -15.81 -27.46 11.46
CA VAL A 17 -15.03 -27.07 12.63
C VAL A 17 -13.55 -27.00 12.27
N PHE A 18 -13.01 -27.96 11.51
CA PHE A 18 -11.61 -27.94 11.06
C PHE A 18 -11.32 -26.82 10.05
N SER A 19 -12.32 -26.46 9.24
CA SER A 19 -12.27 -25.31 8.34
C SER A 19 -12.27 -24.00 9.12
N GLN A 20 -13.03 -23.92 10.23
CA GLN A 20 -13.11 -22.73 11.06
C GLN A 20 -11.93 -22.58 12.03
N THR A 21 -11.35 -23.69 12.53
CA THR A 21 -10.15 -23.66 13.37
C THR A 21 -8.88 -23.37 12.59
N ARG A 22 -8.91 -23.51 11.25
CA ARG A 22 -7.82 -23.11 10.34
C ARG A 22 -8.05 -21.79 9.63
N THR A 23 -9.21 -21.14 9.78
CA THR A 23 -9.37 -19.73 9.42
C THR A 23 -8.92 -18.90 10.62
N PRO A 24 -7.71 -18.33 10.61
CA PRO A 24 -7.41 -17.28 11.58
C PRO A 24 -8.49 -16.20 11.48
N ILE A 25 -9.24 -16.01 12.57
CA ILE A 25 -10.11 -14.87 12.78
C ILE A 25 -9.20 -13.65 12.82
N ALA A 26 -9.35 -12.78 11.80
CA ALA A 26 -8.68 -11.49 11.66
C ALA A 26 -7.18 -11.51 12.03
N HIS A 27 -6.32 -11.84 11.08
CA HIS A 27 -4.95 -11.35 11.16
C HIS A 27 -5.00 -9.83 11.02
N VAL A 28 -4.81 -9.16 12.17
CA VAL A 28 -4.21 -7.82 12.23
C VAL A 28 -2.97 -7.89 11.34
N ILE A 29 -2.96 -7.06 10.31
CA ILE A 29 -1.84 -6.91 9.40
C ILE A 29 -0.68 -6.42 10.25
N GLU A 30 0.26 -7.31 10.58
CA GLU A 30 1.35 -6.98 11.51
C GLU A 30 2.30 -5.93 10.92
N HIS A 31 2.28 -5.74 9.60
CA HIS A 31 2.90 -4.61 8.90
C HIS A 31 2.06 -4.28 7.67
N ASP A 32 1.36 -3.14 7.68
CA ASP A 32 0.57 -2.66 6.55
C ASP A 32 1.40 -1.58 5.84
N PRO A 33 2.33 -1.95 4.94
CA PRO A 33 3.34 -1.03 4.46
C PRO A 33 2.73 0.11 3.63
N PRO A 34 3.34 1.32 3.66
CA PRO A 34 2.84 2.49 2.94
C PRO A 34 2.77 2.32 1.41
N SER A 35 1.65 1.83 0.87
CA SER A 35 1.46 1.66 -0.58
C SER A 35 0.33 2.51 -1.15
N VAL A 36 0.50 2.98 -2.38
CA VAL A 36 -0.56 3.67 -3.16
C VAL A 36 -1.74 2.78 -3.50
N PHE A 37 -1.58 1.46 -3.39
CA PHE A 37 -2.64 0.47 -3.63
C PHE A 37 -3.29 -0.02 -2.34
N ASN A 38 -2.83 0.49 -1.19
CA ASN A 38 -3.35 0.11 0.10
C ASN A 38 -4.37 1.15 0.60
N PHE A 39 -5.62 0.72 0.72
CA PHE A 39 -6.73 1.54 1.24
C PHE A 39 -6.91 1.40 2.76
N GLY A 40 -6.15 0.50 3.40
CA GLY A 40 -6.13 0.32 4.85
C GLY A 40 -5.43 1.45 5.60
N PRO A 41 -5.41 1.40 6.95
CA PRO A 41 -4.82 2.43 7.79
C PRO A 41 -3.34 2.73 7.47
N GLY A 42 -2.53 1.72 7.14
CA GLY A 42 -1.11 1.88 6.83
C GLY A 42 -0.82 2.32 5.39
N GLY A 43 -1.84 2.37 4.52
CA GLY A 43 -1.66 2.74 3.11
C GLY A 43 -1.54 4.25 2.88
N ILE A 44 -1.14 4.66 1.68
CA ILE A 44 -0.96 6.09 1.33
C ILE A 44 -1.91 6.57 0.23
N THR A 45 -2.95 5.79 -0.04
CA THR A 45 -3.89 6.04 -1.13
C THR A 45 -4.56 7.42 -1.03
N THR A 46 -4.93 7.85 0.19
CA THR A 46 -5.54 9.17 0.41
C THR A 46 -4.58 10.30 0.05
N PHE A 47 -3.31 10.16 0.44
CA PHE A 47 -2.25 11.10 0.08
C PHE A 47 -2.04 11.16 -1.44
N TYR A 48 -1.90 10.00 -2.08
CA TYR A 48 -1.71 9.88 -3.52
C TYR A 48 -2.79 10.60 -4.33
N TYR A 49 -4.08 10.36 -4.02
CA TYR A 49 -5.18 11.00 -4.75
C TYR A 49 -5.26 12.50 -4.50
N ARG A 50 -4.98 12.93 -3.26
CA ARG A 50 -4.93 14.36 -2.91
C ARG A 50 -3.83 15.08 -3.70
N GLU A 51 -2.64 14.51 -3.80
CA GLU A 51 -1.54 15.11 -4.55
C GLU A 51 -1.75 15.03 -6.06
N SER A 52 -2.37 13.96 -6.57
CA SER A 52 -2.73 13.83 -7.98
C SER A 52 -3.70 14.92 -8.45
N GLY A 53 -4.48 15.52 -7.54
CA GLY A 53 -5.33 16.66 -7.83
C GLY A 53 -4.58 18.01 -7.91
N LYS A 54 -3.34 18.09 -7.42
CA LYS A 54 -2.55 19.33 -7.36
C LYS A 54 -1.36 19.35 -8.32
N ARG A 55 -0.72 18.20 -8.53
CA ARG A 55 0.54 18.05 -9.26
C ARG A 55 0.57 16.74 -10.05
N ARG A 56 1.53 16.58 -10.96
CA ARG A 56 1.69 15.29 -11.63
C ARG A 56 2.31 14.31 -10.64
N VAL A 57 1.65 13.16 -10.46
CA VAL A 57 2.15 12.05 -9.64
C VAL A 57 2.38 10.84 -10.54
N GLY A 58 3.61 10.31 -10.50
CA GLY A 58 4.02 9.08 -11.16
C GLY A 58 4.28 7.96 -10.14
N ILE A 59 4.20 6.71 -10.60
CA ILE A 59 4.57 5.53 -9.81
C ILE A 59 5.72 4.85 -10.53
N LEU A 60 6.78 4.51 -9.80
CA LEU A 60 7.96 3.81 -10.31
C LEU A 60 8.03 2.40 -9.72
N TYR A 61 8.29 1.42 -10.57
CA TYR A 61 8.52 0.04 -10.14
C TYR A 61 9.99 -0.35 -10.20
N ASN A 62 10.82 0.48 -10.84
CA ASN A 62 12.26 0.30 -10.88
C ASN A 62 12.95 1.67 -10.86
N LEU A 63 14.01 1.83 -10.07
CA LEU A 63 14.81 3.06 -10.05
C LEU A 63 15.43 3.42 -11.41
N GLN A 64 15.60 2.44 -12.31
CA GLN A 64 16.06 2.70 -13.69
C GLN A 64 15.11 3.61 -14.48
N GLU A 65 13.82 3.61 -14.15
CA GLU A 65 12.80 4.45 -14.79
C GLU A 65 13.02 5.95 -14.53
N LEU A 66 13.80 6.32 -13.49
CA LEU A 66 14.16 7.70 -13.18
C LEU A 66 14.84 8.42 -14.36
N ARG A 67 15.50 7.68 -15.27
CA ARG A 67 16.09 8.24 -16.49
C ARG A 67 15.07 8.92 -17.41
N GLY A 68 13.79 8.56 -17.29
CA GLY A 68 12.70 9.16 -18.06
C GLY A 68 12.14 10.46 -17.46
N PHE A 69 12.61 10.89 -16.29
CA PHE A 69 12.07 12.03 -15.57
C PHE A 69 13.14 13.10 -15.33
N ASP A 70 12.80 14.36 -15.60
CA ASP A 70 13.68 15.49 -15.29
C ASP A 70 13.91 15.59 -13.77
N PRO A 71 15.15 15.47 -13.28
CA PRO A 71 15.46 15.55 -11.86
C PRO A 71 15.06 16.88 -11.22
N GLN A 72 15.17 18.01 -11.93
CA GLN A 72 14.93 19.32 -11.33
C GLN A 72 13.45 19.61 -11.10
N SER A 73 12.56 18.94 -11.85
CA SER A 73 11.12 19.15 -11.76
C SER A 73 10.39 18.10 -10.91
N HIS A 74 11.09 17.09 -10.38
CA HIS A 74 10.48 15.98 -9.66
C HIS A 74 11.11 15.76 -8.29
N VAL A 75 10.31 15.20 -7.38
CA VAL A 75 10.74 14.59 -6.13
C VAL A 75 10.39 13.11 -6.16
N LEU A 76 11.30 12.26 -5.68
CA LEU A 76 11.03 10.84 -5.46
C LEU A 76 10.70 10.59 -4.00
N MET A 77 9.61 9.88 -3.73
CA MET A 77 9.27 9.37 -2.41
C MET A 77 9.44 7.85 -2.38
N LEU A 78 10.26 7.37 -1.44
CA LEU A 78 10.50 5.97 -1.15
C LEU A 78 10.07 5.73 0.30
N LEU A 79 9.03 4.91 0.51
CA LEU A 79 8.32 4.84 1.79
C LEU A 79 8.30 3.42 2.37
N SER A 80 9.22 3.07 3.27
CA SER A 80 9.33 1.77 3.96
C SER A 80 9.12 0.58 3.03
N PRO A 81 10.07 0.32 2.11
CA PRO A 81 9.93 -0.76 1.14
C PRO A 81 9.88 -2.12 1.85
N ASP A 82 9.22 -3.13 1.29
CA ASP A 82 9.11 -4.47 1.89
C ASP A 82 10.30 -5.39 1.58
N ARG A 83 11.17 -4.93 0.69
CA ARG A 83 12.37 -5.62 0.22
C ARG A 83 13.48 -4.62 0.02
N ARG A 84 14.72 -5.15 0.03
CA ARG A 84 15.91 -4.37 -0.26
C ARG A 84 15.75 -3.56 -1.55
N VAL A 85 16.10 -2.27 -1.51
CA VAL A 85 16.04 -1.39 -2.68
C VAL A 85 17.22 -1.71 -3.61
N GLU A 86 16.92 -2.15 -4.82
CA GLU A 86 17.93 -2.50 -5.83
C GLU A 86 18.26 -1.31 -6.73
N ASN A 87 19.39 -1.36 -7.45
CA ASN A 87 19.79 -0.34 -8.43
C ASN A 87 19.96 1.08 -7.83
N VAL A 88 20.46 1.15 -6.59
CA VAL A 88 20.67 2.41 -5.84
C VAL A 88 21.46 3.46 -6.63
N ASN A 89 22.44 3.05 -7.45
CA ASN A 89 23.23 3.99 -8.25
C ASN A 89 22.39 4.91 -9.14
N TYR A 90 21.27 4.43 -9.69
CA TYR A 90 20.37 5.24 -10.51
C TYR A 90 19.70 6.36 -9.72
N LEU A 91 19.35 6.09 -8.45
CA LEU A 91 18.84 7.11 -7.55
C LEU A 91 19.91 8.15 -7.24
N ILE A 92 21.12 7.71 -6.91
CA ILE A 92 22.23 8.60 -6.56
C ILE A 92 22.60 9.51 -7.74
N GLU A 93 22.75 8.96 -8.95
CA GLU A 93 23.00 9.74 -10.18
C GLU A 93 21.88 10.75 -10.47
N TRP A 94 20.63 10.35 -10.24
CA TRP A 94 19.47 11.21 -10.46
C TRP A 94 19.39 12.35 -9.44
N VAL A 95 19.67 12.08 -8.15
CA VAL A 95 19.78 13.13 -7.12
C VAL A 95 20.94 14.07 -7.43
N ASP A 96 22.12 13.54 -7.75
CA ASP A 96 23.30 14.35 -8.11
C ASP A 96 23.01 15.33 -9.26
N SER A 97 22.17 14.90 -10.20
CA SER A 97 21.73 15.71 -11.34
C SER A 97 20.75 16.84 -11.01
N GLY A 98 20.24 16.95 -9.78
CA GLY A 98 19.27 17.97 -9.34
C GLY A 98 17.96 17.42 -8.77
N GLY A 99 17.86 16.09 -8.69
CA GLY A 99 16.74 15.37 -8.11
C GLY A 99 16.62 15.61 -6.61
N VAL A 100 15.40 15.50 -6.09
CA VAL A 100 15.17 15.47 -4.63
C VAL A 100 14.58 14.12 -4.28
N ALA A 101 15.15 13.44 -3.28
CA ALA A 101 14.66 12.16 -2.80
C ALA A 101 14.21 12.28 -1.34
N VAL A 102 13.00 11.81 -1.03
CA VAL A 102 12.49 11.65 0.33
C VAL A 102 12.42 10.16 0.61
N ILE A 103 13.30 9.70 1.50
CA ILE A 103 13.48 8.29 1.85
C ILE A 103 12.98 8.11 3.27
N CYS A 104 11.81 7.52 3.42
CA CYS A 104 11.26 7.15 4.70
C CYS A 104 11.46 5.65 4.89
N ASP A 105 12.06 5.18 5.98
CA ASP A 105 12.21 3.73 6.19
C ASP A 105 12.37 3.35 7.67
N GLU A 106 11.48 2.47 8.13
CA GLU A 106 11.45 1.89 9.47
C GLU A 106 11.79 0.40 9.50
N LEU A 107 11.93 -0.26 8.33
CA LEU A 107 12.14 -1.71 8.20
C LEU A 107 13.58 -2.08 7.79
N ASN A 108 14.45 -1.09 7.61
CA ASN A 108 15.86 -1.23 7.20
C ASN A 108 16.10 -1.75 5.78
N TYR A 109 15.10 -1.73 4.92
CA TYR A 109 15.23 -2.23 3.55
C TYR A 109 15.91 -1.24 2.59
N SER A 110 16.11 -0.01 3.03
CA SER A 110 16.83 1.07 2.34
C SER A 110 18.28 1.22 2.84
N ILE A 111 18.79 0.24 3.61
CA ILE A 111 20.12 0.30 4.23
C ILE A 111 21.25 0.61 3.25
N ASP A 112 21.16 0.10 2.01
CA ASP A 112 22.17 0.39 0.99
C ASP A 112 22.15 1.85 0.54
N VAL A 113 20.95 2.42 0.39
CA VAL A 113 20.77 3.83 0.03
C VAL A 113 21.34 4.69 1.14
N LEU A 114 21.00 4.39 2.40
CA LEU A 114 21.48 5.13 3.56
C LEU A 114 22.99 5.06 3.72
N LYS A 115 23.61 3.88 3.53
CA LYS A 115 25.06 3.71 3.57
C LYS A 115 25.79 4.57 2.54
N VAL A 116 25.28 4.65 1.31
CA VAL A 116 25.87 5.51 0.27
C VAL A 116 25.75 6.99 0.65
N LEU A 117 24.67 7.37 1.33
CA LEU A 117 24.45 8.73 1.84
C LEU A 117 25.16 9.00 3.18
N GLY A 118 25.93 8.05 3.70
CA GLY A 118 26.63 8.17 4.99
C GLY A 118 25.69 8.33 6.18
N ILE A 119 24.55 7.63 6.16
CA ILE A 119 23.58 7.55 7.25
C ILE A 119 23.47 6.09 7.71
N GLU A 120 23.33 5.89 9.02
CA GLU A 120 23.08 4.59 9.62
C GLU A 120 21.85 4.62 10.52
N TYR A 121 21.16 3.48 10.61
CA TYR A 121 20.15 3.26 11.64
C TYR A 121 20.82 3.12 13.01
N SER A 122 20.21 3.72 14.03
CA SER A 122 20.71 3.66 15.41
C SER A 122 19.82 2.76 16.28
N SER A 123 18.73 3.30 16.82
CA SER A 123 17.81 2.58 17.69
C SER A 123 16.37 2.79 17.22
N ASP A 124 15.48 1.89 17.65
CA ASP A 124 14.05 2.01 17.36
C ASP A 124 13.38 3.02 18.30
N VAL A 125 12.31 3.63 17.79
CA VAL A 125 11.34 4.44 18.54
C VAL A 125 9.99 3.78 18.30
N SER A 126 9.44 3.20 19.37
CA SER A 126 8.16 2.52 19.34
C SER A 126 7.05 3.40 19.91
N GLY A 127 5.95 3.51 19.18
CA GLY A 127 4.72 4.14 19.63
C GLY A 127 4.61 5.61 19.21
N ILE A 128 3.38 6.11 19.31
CA ILE A 128 3.03 7.46 18.87
C ILE A 128 3.81 8.52 19.66
N ALA A 129 4.62 9.29 18.94
CA ALA A 129 5.44 10.37 19.48
C ALA A 129 5.40 11.61 18.59
N VAL A 130 5.91 12.73 19.11
CA VAL A 130 6.06 13.98 18.35
C VAL A 130 7.54 14.25 18.13
N ALA A 131 7.91 14.48 16.88
CA ALA A 131 9.24 14.93 16.51
C ALA A 131 9.20 16.37 16.00
N ARG A 132 10.21 17.14 16.36
CA ARG A 132 10.33 18.54 15.97
C ARG A 132 11.27 18.66 14.77
N CYS A 133 10.73 19.13 13.65
CA CYS A 133 11.46 19.33 12.41
C CYS A 133 11.75 20.82 12.18
N ALA A 134 12.96 21.14 11.75
CA ALA A 134 13.35 22.45 11.27
C ALA A 134 13.62 22.38 9.77
N LEU A 135 12.83 23.11 8.98
CA LEU A 135 12.96 23.16 7.52
C LEU A 135 12.94 24.62 7.07
N GLY A 136 14.11 25.12 6.64
CA GLY A 136 14.29 26.54 6.34
C GLY A 136 14.09 27.38 7.61
N ASN A 137 13.13 28.31 7.56
CA ASN A 137 12.78 29.19 8.68
C ASN A 137 11.59 28.68 9.51
N GLU A 138 11.06 27.50 9.18
CA GLU A 138 9.91 26.95 9.88
C GLU A 138 10.29 25.80 10.82
N THR A 139 9.62 25.76 11.96
CA THR A 139 9.65 24.64 12.89
C THR A 139 8.28 23.96 12.86
N ILE A 140 8.25 22.66 12.60
CA ILE A 140 7.03 21.87 12.43
C ILE A 140 7.12 20.64 13.34
N ASP A 141 6.11 20.46 14.19
CA ASP A 141 5.98 19.30 15.04
C ASP A 141 5.18 18.22 14.29
N ILE A 142 5.84 17.14 13.87
CA ILE A 142 5.24 16.01 13.16
C ILE A 142 4.96 14.86 14.13
N LEU A 143 3.92 14.09 13.85
CA LEU A 143 3.65 12.85 14.57
C LEU A 143 4.35 11.67 13.87
N ILE A 144 4.97 10.83 14.67
CA ILE A 144 5.63 9.60 14.27
C ILE A 144 4.96 8.43 15.02
N ASP A 145 4.84 7.27 14.38
CA ASP A 145 4.27 6.07 15.00
C ASP A 145 5.33 4.99 15.25
N VAL A 146 6.00 4.56 14.18
CA VAL A 146 7.13 3.63 14.25
C VAL A 146 8.30 4.28 13.53
N ALA A 147 9.33 4.63 14.29
CA ALA A 147 10.47 5.35 13.73
C ALA A 147 11.80 4.69 14.09
N LYS A 148 12.83 4.99 13.30
CA LYS A 148 14.22 4.72 13.62
C LYS A 148 14.98 6.01 13.83
N LYS A 149 15.76 6.05 14.90
CA LYS A 149 16.76 7.10 15.08
C LYS A 149 17.86 6.89 14.06
N LEU A 150 18.41 7.98 13.57
CA LEU A 150 19.41 7.99 12.52
C LEU A 150 20.71 8.62 13.03
N LYS A 151 21.83 8.15 12.49
CA LYS A 151 23.15 8.68 12.78
C LYS A 151 23.87 9.01 11.47
N ALA A 152 24.43 10.22 11.38
CA ALA A 152 25.37 10.55 10.33
C ALA A 152 26.74 9.90 10.62
N VAL A 153 27.28 9.20 9.63
CA VAL A 153 28.59 8.55 9.70
C VAL A 153 29.41 8.99 8.50
N ASN A 154 30.46 9.77 8.77
CA ASN A 154 31.35 10.33 7.75
C ASN A 154 30.62 11.11 6.64
N SER A 155 29.57 11.85 6.98
CA SER A 155 28.80 12.67 6.05
C SER A 155 28.56 14.08 6.61
N ASP A 156 28.45 15.07 5.71
CA ASP A 156 28.04 16.44 6.03
C ASP A 156 26.50 16.56 6.17
N ALA A 157 25.85 15.46 6.55
CA ALA A 157 24.41 15.38 6.68
C ALA A 157 23.92 16.31 7.79
N LYS A 158 22.96 17.16 7.47
CA LYS A 158 22.37 18.11 8.43
C LYS A 158 21.13 17.50 9.06
N PRO A 159 21.05 17.35 10.39
CA PRO A 159 19.84 16.85 11.02
C PRO A 159 18.68 17.83 10.77
N LEU A 160 17.51 17.29 10.41
CA LEU A 160 16.30 18.05 10.13
C LEU A 160 15.27 17.90 11.24
N CYS A 161 15.07 16.68 11.74
CA CYS A 161 14.04 16.37 12.73
C CYS A 161 14.64 15.66 13.92
N PHE A 162 14.16 16.01 15.11
CA PHE A 162 14.62 15.47 16.38
C PHE A 162 13.46 14.88 17.17
N TYR A 163 13.72 13.71 17.75
CA TYR A 163 12.92 13.15 18.84
C TYR A 163 13.75 13.26 20.12
N GLY A 164 13.37 14.20 20.99
CA GLY A 164 14.23 14.62 22.11
C GLY A 164 15.51 15.28 21.60
N ILE A 165 16.67 14.68 21.90
CA ILE A 165 17.98 15.15 21.43
C ILE A 165 18.51 14.35 20.24
N GLU A 166 17.80 13.29 19.84
CA GLU A 166 18.29 12.34 18.85
C GLU A 166 17.68 12.62 17.47
N PRO A 167 18.50 12.73 16.41
CA PRO A 167 18.00 12.93 15.06
C PRO A 167 17.21 11.73 14.55
N ILE A 168 16.06 12.00 13.95
CA ILE A 168 15.24 11.01 13.23
C ILE A 168 15.15 11.32 11.73
N ALA A 169 15.64 12.48 11.30
CA ALA A 169 15.73 12.84 9.90
C ALA A 169 16.98 13.65 9.60
N TYR A 170 17.53 13.48 8.38
CA TYR A 170 18.69 14.20 7.87
C TYR A 170 18.45 14.71 6.47
N ASN A 171 19.08 15.84 6.14
CA ASN A 171 19.27 16.35 4.80
C ASN A 171 20.71 16.06 4.35
N VAL A 172 20.87 15.38 3.22
CA VAL A 172 22.15 15.07 2.61
C VAL A 172 22.20 15.74 1.25
N SER A 173 23.04 16.76 1.10
CA SER A 173 23.26 17.40 -0.19
C SER A 173 24.14 16.52 -1.08
N LEU A 174 23.75 16.34 -2.34
CA LEU A 174 24.49 15.53 -3.31
C LEU A 174 24.43 16.22 -4.68
N GLY A 175 25.58 16.68 -5.17
CA GLY A 175 25.68 17.42 -6.43
C GLY A 175 24.78 18.65 -6.44
N ARG A 176 23.84 18.68 -7.39
CA ARG A 176 22.84 19.75 -7.54
C ARG A 176 21.53 19.48 -6.79
N GLY A 177 21.36 18.28 -6.24
CA GLY A 177 20.15 17.85 -5.54
C GLY A 177 20.41 17.56 -4.07
N TYR A 178 19.44 16.90 -3.45
CA TYR A 178 19.56 16.47 -2.06
C TYR A 178 18.62 15.30 -1.74
N ALA A 179 18.98 14.53 -0.72
CA ALA A 179 18.16 13.48 -0.15
C ALA A 179 17.76 13.85 1.28
N ILE A 180 16.47 13.71 1.58
CA ILE A 180 15.91 13.80 2.93
C ILE A 180 15.64 12.36 3.38
N ILE A 181 16.32 11.92 4.43
CA ILE A 181 16.09 10.62 5.03
C ILE A 181 15.27 10.85 6.29
N VAL A 182 14.18 10.12 6.45
CA VAL A 182 13.34 10.10 7.65
C VAL A 182 13.25 8.66 8.14
N GLY A 183 13.48 8.41 9.42
CA GLY A 183 13.38 7.06 9.98
C GLY A 183 11.96 6.56 10.16
N ASP A 184 10.95 7.28 9.69
CA ASP A 184 9.53 7.00 9.88
C ASP A 184 8.79 7.14 8.55
N SER A 185 7.97 6.15 8.21
CA SER A 185 7.18 6.12 6.98
C SER A 185 5.70 6.42 7.19
N SER A 186 5.27 6.60 8.44
CA SER A 186 3.90 6.96 8.80
C SER A 186 3.51 8.40 8.43
N LEU A 187 4.46 9.24 7.96
CA LEU A 187 4.22 10.65 7.63
C LEU A 187 2.97 10.92 6.77
N VAL A 188 2.66 10.02 5.83
CA VAL A 188 1.59 10.17 4.83
C VAL A 188 0.60 9.01 4.81
N ILE A 189 0.59 8.15 5.84
CA ILE A 189 -0.35 7.02 5.87
C ILE A 189 -1.77 7.49 6.17
N ASN A 190 -2.75 6.72 5.73
CA ASN A 190 -4.17 7.03 5.84
C ASN A 190 -4.58 7.23 7.30
N GLU A 191 -4.05 6.42 8.23
CA GLU A 191 -4.31 6.56 9.66
C GLU A 191 -3.90 7.93 10.21
N ILE A 192 -2.68 8.35 9.93
CA ILE A 192 -2.14 9.64 10.34
C ILE A 192 -2.93 10.78 9.69
N LEU A 193 -3.19 10.67 8.39
CA LEU A 193 -3.93 11.69 7.63
C LEU A 193 -5.40 11.81 8.03
N SER A 194 -5.99 10.76 8.61
CA SER A 194 -7.37 10.77 9.10
C SER A 194 -7.56 11.61 10.36
N GLN A 195 -6.48 11.98 11.06
CA GLN A 195 -6.54 12.72 12.34
C GLN A 195 -6.47 14.25 12.11
N PRO A 196 -7.58 15.02 12.19
CA PRO A 196 -7.66 16.38 11.66
C PRO A 196 -6.78 17.42 12.39
N THR A 197 -6.51 17.20 13.67
CA THR A 197 -5.73 18.11 14.52
C THR A 197 -4.23 17.93 14.33
N ILE A 198 -3.77 16.71 14.05
CA ILE A 198 -2.33 16.37 14.03
C ILE A 198 -1.82 16.17 12.58
N ALA A 199 -2.66 15.64 11.68
CA ALA A 199 -2.33 15.43 10.26
C ALA A 199 -1.88 16.70 9.52
N LYS A 200 -2.31 17.88 9.99
CA LYS A 200 -2.01 19.16 9.35
C LYS A 200 -0.51 19.43 9.32
N ASN A 201 0.21 19.08 10.38
CA ASN A 201 1.65 19.33 10.45
C ASN A 201 2.43 18.33 9.59
N ASN A 202 2.08 17.04 9.61
CA ASN A 202 2.70 16.03 8.74
C ASN A 202 2.49 16.38 7.27
N THR A 203 1.26 16.74 6.90
CA THR A 203 0.94 17.25 5.56
C THR A 203 1.81 18.46 5.23
N LYS A 204 1.85 19.48 6.10
CA LYS A 204 2.61 20.70 5.86
C LYS A 204 4.10 20.41 5.67
N PHE A 205 4.66 19.54 6.51
CA PHE A 205 6.04 19.10 6.42
C PHE A 205 6.32 18.48 5.06
N VAL A 206 5.53 17.48 4.65
CA VAL A 206 5.70 16.79 3.36
C VAL A 206 5.54 17.74 2.18
N GLU A 207 4.55 18.64 2.21
CA GLU A 207 4.35 19.65 1.17
C GLU A 207 5.56 20.59 1.01
N LEU A 208 6.23 20.96 2.10
CA LEU A 208 7.45 21.74 2.02
C LEU A 208 8.64 20.95 1.47
N LEU A 209 8.70 19.63 1.70
CA LEU A 209 9.74 18.78 1.08
C LEU A 209 9.53 18.65 -0.44
N ILE A 210 8.27 18.51 -0.87
CA ILE A 210 7.90 18.41 -2.29
C ILE A 210 8.01 19.78 -2.99
N ASN A 211 7.66 20.86 -2.28
CA ASN A 211 7.58 22.21 -2.80
C ASN A 211 6.70 22.28 -4.08
N ASP A 212 7.12 22.97 -5.13
CA ASP A 212 6.41 23.07 -6.41
C ASP A 212 6.76 21.95 -7.41
N ARG A 213 7.40 20.87 -6.96
CA ARG A 213 7.83 19.77 -7.85
C ARG A 213 6.71 18.76 -8.11
N ASN A 214 6.78 18.07 -9.24
CA ASN A 214 6.00 16.86 -9.47
C ASN A 214 6.51 15.72 -8.57
N MET A 215 5.70 14.68 -8.38
CA MET A 215 6.01 13.62 -7.42
C MET A 215 6.13 12.27 -8.11
N LEU A 216 7.08 11.45 -7.68
CA LEU A 216 7.26 10.06 -8.06
C LEU A 216 7.19 9.22 -6.79
N ILE A 217 6.39 8.17 -6.78
CA ILE A 217 6.30 7.24 -5.65
C ILE A 217 6.89 5.90 -6.07
N TYR A 218 7.85 5.40 -5.30
CA TYR A 218 8.49 4.12 -5.55
C TYR A 218 7.70 2.95 -4.92
N GLU A 219 7.23 2.04 -5.77
CA GLU A 219 6.50 0.81 -5.41
C GLU A 219 7.27 -0.47 -5.79
N GLY A 220 8.49 -0.35 -6.34
CA GLY A 220 9.26 -1.47 -6.90
C GLY A 220 9.64 -2.55 -5.90
N SER A 221 9.79 -2.21 -4.62
CA SER A 221 10.20 -3.13 -3.56
C SER A 221 9.04 -3.62 -2.70
N ARG A 222 7.81 -3.66 -3.24
CA ARG A 222 6.61 -4.07 -2.51
C ARG A 222 6.35 -5.57 -2.53
N LEU A 223 5.83 -6.08 -1.42
CA LEU A 223 5.29 -7.42 -1.29
C LEU A 223 3.76 -7.38 -1.29
N TYR A 224 3.16 -7.45 -2.47
CA TYR A 224 1.71 -7.62 -2.56
C TYR A 224 1.33 -9.05 -2.21
N THR A 225 0.95 -9.28 -0.96
CA THR A 225 0.31 -10.54 -0.57
C THR A 225 -1.16 -10.45 -0.95
N PRO A 226 -1.67 -11.31 -1.85
CA PRO A 226 -3.09 -11.34 -2.11
C PRO A 226 -3.79 -11.78 -0.82
N ILE A 227 -4.73 -10.98 -0.32
CA ILE A 227 -5.52 -11.33 0.86
C ILE A 227 -6.52 -12.42 0.46
N TYR A 228 -6.03 -13.64 0.31
CA TYR A 228 -6.85 -14.81 0.01
C TYR A 228 -7.88 -15.07 1.12
N ALA A 229 -7.56 -14.72 2.36
CA ALA A 229 -8.41 -14.99 3.52
C ALA A 229 -9.76 -14.25 3.48
N GLN A 230 -9.78 -12.97 3.06
CA GLN A 230 -11.01 -12.17 3.01
C GLN A 230 -11.91 -12.61 1.85
N VAL A 231 -11.31 -12.92 0.70
CA VAL A 231 -12.01 -13.49 -0.46
C VAL A 231 -12.60 -14.85 -0.08
N ILE A 232 -11.82 -15.74 0.54
CA ILE A 232 -12.29 -17.05 1.00
C ILE A 232 -13.40 -16.89 2.04
N ALA A 233 -13.29 -15.97 2.99
CA ALA A 233 -14.31 -15.72 4.01
C ALA A 233 -15.62 -15.20 3.41
N GLN A 234 -15.56 -14.25 2.46
CA GLN A 234 -16.73 -13.75 1.73
C GLN A 234 -17.39 -14.87 0.90
N TYR A 235 -16.60 -15.72 0.26
CA TYR A 235 -17.13 -16.88 -0.48
C TYR A 235 -17.78 -17.90 0.45
N ILE A 236 -17.17 -18.21 1.60
CA ILE A 236 -17.76 -19.09 2.62
C ILE A 236 -19.10 -18.53 3.09
N ASP A 237 -19.18 -17.23 3.37
CA ASP A 237 -20.41 -16.58 3.83
C ASP A 237 -21.52 -16.61 2.77
N VAL A 238 -21.20 -16.35 1.50
CA VAL A 238 -22.16 -16.48 0.39
C VAL A 238 -22.67 -17.92 0.25
N VAL A 239 -21.79 -18.92 0.38
CA VAL A 239 -22.17 -20.34 0.31
C VAL A 239 -23.06 -20.72 1.50
N LEU A 240 -22.73 -20.31 2.72
CA LEU A 240 -23.53 -20.59 3.92
C LEU A 240 -24.91 -19.92 3.89
N ASN A 241 -24.96 -18.67 3.42
CA ASN A 241 -26.21 -17.93 3.24
C ASN A 241 -27.07 -18.55 2.12
N GLY A 242 -26.45 -18.96 1.02
CA GLY A 242 -27.12 -19.71 -0.05
C GLY A 242 -27.68 -21.03 0.46
N LEU A 243 -26.89 -21.79 1.22
CA LEU A 243 -27.30 -23.04 1.85
C LEU A 243 -28.50 -22.85 2.76
N THR A 244 -28.47 -21.82 3.60
CA THR A 244 -29.54 -21.55 4.57
C THR A 244 -30.84 -21.18 3.86
N ARG A 245 -30.76 -20.42 2.74
CA ARG A 245 -31.94 -20.12 1.90
C ARG A 245 -32.51 -21.38 1.25
N VAL A 246 -31.66 -22.23 0.68
CA VAL A 246 -32.10 -23.49 0.06
C VAL A 246 -32.71 -24.42 1.10
N LEU A 247 -32.08 -24.57 2.28
CA LEU A 247 -32.61 -25.38 3.38
C LEU A 247 -33.96 -24.84 3.88
N ARG A 248 -34.12 -23.52 4.04
CA ARG A 248 -35.40 -22.91 4.44
C ARG A 248 -36.50 -23.19 3.42
N TRP A 249 -36.23 -22.99 2.14
CA TRP A 249 -37.18 -23.26 1.05
C TRP A 249 -37.58 -24.74 1.01
N VAL A 250 -36.59 -25.63 1.17
CA VAL A 250 -36.79 -27.08 1.20
C VAL A 250 -37.62 -27.53 2.41
N ILE A 251 -37.35 -26.97 3.58
CA ILE A 251 -38.09 -27.26 4.82
C ILE A 251 -39.53 -26.77 4.72
N SER A 252 -39.78 -25.62 4.08
CA SER A 252 -41.13 -25.07 3.95
C SER A 252 -41.98 -25.79 2.89
N GLU A 253 -41.39 -26.31 1.80
CA GLU A 253 -42.17 -26.83 0.66
C GLU A 253 -42.23 -28.36 0.50
N ARG A 254 -41.28 -29.16 1.01
CA ARG A 254 -41.19 -30.59 0.58
C ARG A 254 -41.02 -31.66 1.67
N GLY A 255 -41.01 -31.30 2.95
CA GLY A 255 -40.86 -32.26 4.04
C GLY A 255 -39.43 -32.81 4.18
N ALA A 256 -39.05 -33.12 5.43
CA ALA A 256 -37.67 -33.00 5.90
C ALA A 256 -36.64 -34.06 5.46
N VAL A 257 -37.06 -35.22 4.94
CA VAL A 257 -36.17 -36.41 4.93
C VAL A 257 -35.54 -36.71 3.57
N GLY A 258 -36.24 -36.50 2.46
CA GLY A 258 -35.69 -36.76 1.10
C GLY A 258 -34.87 -35.60 0.53
N SER A 259 -35.14 -34.39 1.00
CA SER A 259 -34.67 -33.14 0.41
C SER A 259 -33.36 -32.62 1.03
N LEU A 260 -33.07 -33.01 2.28
CA LEU A 260 -31.80 -32.73 2.95
C LEU A 260 -30.62 -33.41 2.24
N GLY A 261 -30.81 -34.64 1.76
CA GLY A 261 -29.77 -35.38 1.04
C GLY A 261 -29.37 -34.72 -0.29
N VAL A 262 -30.35 -34.16 -1.00
CA VAL A 262 -30.11 -33.41 -2.25
C VAL A 262 -29.40 -32.09 -1.98
N ALA A 263 -29.83 -31.36 -0.95
CA ALA A 263 -29.17 -30.09 -0.57
C ALA A 263 -27.71 -30.31 -0.15
N LEU A 264 -27.43 -31.34 0.65
CA LEU A 264 -26.07 -31.71 1.05
C LEU A 264 -25.22 -32.16 -0.15
N GLY A 265 -25.80 -32.93 -1.09
CA GLY A 265 -25.12 -33.37 -2.30
C GLY A 265 -24.72 -32.21 -3.23
N VAL A 266 -25.64 -31.28 -3.48
CA VAL A 266 -25.36 -30.07 -4.29
C VAL A 266 -24.28 -29.21 -3.64
N THR A 267 -24.32 -29.08 -2.32
CA THR A 267 -23.32 -28.33 -1.55
C THR A 267 -21.94 -28.96 -1.62
N ALA A 268 -21.86 -30.29 -1.47
CA ALA A 268 -20.60 -31.02 -1.58
C ALA A 268 -20.01 -30.91 -3.00
N MET A 269 -20.83 -31.00 -4.05
CA MET A 269 -20.37 -30.78 -5.44
C MET A 269 -19.88 -29.35 -5.66
N LEU A 270 -20.58 -28.34 -5.14
CA LEU A 270 -20.17 -26.94 -5.23
C LEU A 270 -18.84 -26.69 -4.50
N MET A 271 -18.70 -27.19 -3.27
CA MET A 271 -17.45 -27.08 -2.52
C MET A 271 -16.29 -27.79 -3.24
N MET A 272 -16.51 -28.99 -3.77
CA MET A 272 -15.49 -29.72 -4.51
C MET A 272 -15.10 -29.03 -5.82
N TYR A 273 -16.07 -28.48 -6.57
CA TYR A 273 -15.80 -27.67 -7.76
C TYR A 273 -14.96 -26.43 -7.42
N ILE A 274 -15.28 -25.75 -6.32
CA ILE A 274 -14.55 -24.55 -5.87
C ILE A 274 -13.11 -24.90 -5.47
N VAL A 275 -12.90 -26.00 -4.73
CA VAL A 275 -11.54 -26.48 -4.38
C VAL A 275 -10.74 -26.81 -5.63
N LEU A 276 -11.35 -27.46 -6.62
CA LEU A 276 -10.66 -27.80 -7.88
C LEU A 276 -10.37 -26.58 -8.76
N ARG A 277 -11.25 -25.56 -8.75
CA ARG A 277 -11.13 -24.36 -9.60
C ARG A 277 -10.23 -23.28 -8.99
N PHE A 278 -10.28 -23.11 -7.67
CA PHE A 278 -9.63 -22.02 -6.95
C PHE A 278 -8.55 -22.50 -5.96
N GLY A 279 -8.62 -23.74 -5.47
CA GLY A 279 -7.61 -24.33 -4.59
C GLY A 279 -6.39 -24.86 -5.34
N VAL A 280 -6.51 -25.15 -6.64
CA VAL A 280 -5.36 -25.47 -7.50
C VAL A 280 -4.72 -24.15 -7.93
N GLN A 281 -3.63 -23.79 -7.26
CA GLN A 281 -2.82 -22.57 -7.48
C GLN A 281 -2.75 -22.20 -8.97
N ALA A 282 -3.42 -21.11 -9.35
CA ALA A 282 -3.18 -20.49 -10.64
C ALA A 282 -1.78 -19.87 -10.64
N ASN A 283 -0.95 -20.33 -11.58
CA ASN A 283 0.43 -19.92 -11.77
C ASN A 283 0.60 -18.38 -11.62
N PRO A 284 1.49 -17.88 -10.74
CA PRO A 284 1.67 -16.45 -10.46
C PRO A 284 2.00 -15.61 -11.71
N LYS A 285 2.50 -16.22 -12.80
CA LYS A 285 2.66 -15.57 -14.11
C LYS A 285 1.36 -14.97 -14.66
N LYS A 286 0.21 -15.59 -14.37
CA LYS A 286 -1.10 -15.11 -14.84
C LYS A 286 -1.55 -13.83 -14.13
N TYR A 287 -1.08 -13.61 -12.90
CA TYR A 287 -1.36 -12.40 -12.12
C TYR A 287 -0.50 -11.21 -12.59
N LEU A 288 0.77 -11.46 -12.93
CA LEU A 288 1.63 -10.45 -13.57
C LEU A 288 1.08 -10.02 -14.94
N GLN A 289 0.52 -10.96 -15.71
CA GLN A 289 -0.18 -10.65 -16.96
C GLN A 289 -1.46 -9.84 -16.71
N LEU A 290 -2.23 -10.15 -15.66
CA LEU A 290 -3.41 -9.39 -15.29
C LEU A 290 -3.06 -7.96 -14.83
N GLN A 291 -1.95 -7.78 -14.10
CA GLN A 291 -1.43 -6.45 -13.75
C GLN A 291 -1.02 -5.66 -14.98
N SER A 292 -0.39 -6.29 -15.99
CA SER A 292 -0.09 -5.60 -17.25
C SER A 292 -1.35 -5.17 -18.02
N ALA A 293 -2.41 -5.99 -17.97
CA ALA A 293 -3.70 -5.65 -18.57
C ALA A 293 -4.43 -4.54 -17.81
N ILE A 294 -4.38 -4.55 -16.47
CA ILE A 294 -4.94 -3.50 -15.62
C ILE A 294 -4.17 -2.19 -15.82
N ARG A 295 -2.83 -2.24 -15.94
CA ARG A 295 -1.98 -1.09 -16.28
C ARG A 295 -2.40 -0.45 -17.59
N ASN A 296 -2.53 -1.26 -18.66
CA ASN A 296 -2.96 -0.76 -19.97
C ASN A 296 -4.37 -0.15 -19.93
N THR A 297 -5.26 -0.71 -19.09
CA THR A 297 -6.63 -0.22 -18.94
C THR A 297 -6.68 1.10 -18.16
N ALA A 298 -5.87 1.23 -17.11
CA ALA A 298 -5.74 2.45 -16.32
C ALA A 298 -5.09 3.59 -17.13
N GLU A 299 -4.03 3.28 -17.89
CA GLU A 299 -3.38 4.23 -18.81
C GLU A 299 -4.34 4.70 -19.91
N SER A 300 -5.11 3.79 -20.52
CA SER A 300 -6.13 4.14 -21.52
C SER A 300 -7.28 4.97 -20.94
N THR A 301 -7.70 4.68 -19.70
CA THR A 301 -8.75 5.45 -19.01
C THR A 301 -8.26 6.86 -18.66
N ARG A 302 -7.00 6.98 -18.24
CA ARG A 302 -6.34 8.26 -17.97
C ARG A 302 -6.20 9.10 -19.25
N GLU A 303 -5.79 8.49 -20.36
CA GLU A 303 -5.68 9.17 -21.65
C GLU A 303 -7.05 9.74 -22.09
N LYS A 304 -8.12 8.94 -21.99
CA LYS A 304 -9.49 9.38 -22.30
C LYS A 304 -9.98 10.52 -21.41
N LEU A 305 -9.67 10.48 -20.11
CA LEU A 305 -9.98 11.56 -19.17
C LEU A 305 -9.25 12.86 -19.54
N LEU A 306 -7.95 12.78 -19.84
CA LEU A 306 -7.16 13.95 -20.23
C LEU A 306 -7.62 14.55 -21.57
N ILE A 307 -8.01 13.72 -22.54
CA ILE A 307 -8.63 14.17 -23.79
C ILE A 307 -9.94 14.91 -23.50
N GLY A 308 -10.81 14.33 -22.65
CA GLY A 308 -12.07 14.95 -22.25
C GLY A 308 -11.89 16.30 -21.57
N VAL A 309 -10.93 16.42 -20.64
CA VAL A 309 -10.60 17.67 -19.96
C VAL A 309 -10.07 18.72 -20.95
N SER A 310 -9.19 18.34 -21.87
CA SER A 310 -8.66 19.28 -22.88
C SER A 310 -9.73 19.76 -23.88
N ALA A 311 -10.70 18.90 -24.20
CA ALA A 311 -11.82 19.24 -25.07
C ALA A 311 -12.79 20.21 -24.39
N TRP A 312 -13.02 20.02 -23.09
CA TRP A 312 -13.81 20.92 -22.26
C TRP A 312 -13.19 22.32 -22.15
N GLU A 313 -11.88 22.38 -21.91
CA GLU A 313 -11.14 23.64 -21.81
C GLU A 313 -11.16 24.44 -23.12
N LYS A 314 -11.06 23.75 -24.27
CA LYS A 314 -11.21 24.37 -25.59
C LYS A 314 -12.62 24.90 -25.87
N LEU A 315 -13.65 24.18 -25.41
CA LEU A 315 -15.05 24.64 -25.51
C LEU A 315 -15.28 25.89 -24.66
N GLU A 316 -14.75 25.93 -23.44
CA GLU A 316 -14.86 27.09 -22.55
C GLU A 316 -14.15 28.33 -23.12
N ILE A 317 -12.99 28.15 -23.75
CA ILE A 317 -12.27 29.24 -24.43
C ILE A 317 -13.03 29.71 -25.68
N GLY A 318 -13.68 28.81 -26.41
CA GLY A 318 -14.52 29.14 -27.56
C GLY A 318 -15.75 29.97 -27.17
N MET A 319 -16.44 29.57 -26.10
CA MET A 319 -17.61 30.29 -25.57
C MET A 319 -17.28 31.66 -24.98
N LYS A 320 -16.05 31.91 -24.55
CA LYS A 320 -15.60 33.24 -24.07
C LYS A 320 -15.19 34.21 -25.19
N LYS A 321 -15.16 33.74 -26.44
CA LYS A 321 -14.78 34.54 -27.63
C LYS A 321 -15.96 34.95 -28.51
N GLU A 322 -17.15 34.44 -28.23
CA GLU A 322 -18.44 34.92 -28.77
C GLU A 322 -19.07 35.93 -27.80
#